data_AF-A0AAW1Z721-F1
#
_entry.id   AF-A0AAW1Z721-F1
#
_cell.length_a   1.000
_cell.length_b   1.000
_cell.length_c   1.000
_cell.angle_alpha   90.00
_cell.angle_beta   90.00
_cell.angle_gamma   90.00
#
_symmetry.space_group_name_H-M   'P 1'
#
loop_
_entity.id
_entity.type
_entity.pdbx_description
1 polymer ?
#
loop_
_entity_poly.entity_id
_entity_poly.type
_entity_poly.pdbx_seq_one_letter_code
_entity_poly.pdbx_strand_id
1 'polypeptide(L)'
;MTERDITAFTLLPTTTDQKEPKHNSLQKLYCRNGGYHLRIQPNGTVDASRQDNDVYTLLKVKAVKAGLVAIRGHETGLYLAMDKCGKLYGTAMLNDECYFIEKMEENHYNTYRSQRYQENGDWYVGIKKNGRTKNGSKTHKGQNAIYFLPIPVDGSMQ
;
A
#
# COMPACT_ATOMS: atom_id res chain seq x y z
N MET A 1 34.33 -60.67 4.99
CA MET A 1 34.42 -59.35 4.32
C MET A 1 33.29 -59.30 3.32
N THR A 2 32.19 -58.67 3.68
CA THR A 2 31.02 -58.51 2.81
C THR A 2 30.58 -57.06 2.86
N GLU A 3 30.35 -56.52 1.67
CA GLU A 3 30.14 -55.12 1.36
C GLU A 3 28.82 -54.56 1.91
N ARG A 4 28.77 -53.23 1.98
CA ARG A 4 27.80 -52.41 2.69
C ARG A 4 26.49 -52.26 1.91
N ASP A 5 25.36 -52.46 2.57
CA ASP A 5 24.03 -52.09 2.07
C ASP A 5 23.82 -50.57 2.16
N ILE A 6 23.46 -49.93 1.04
CA ILE A 6 23.09 -48.51 0.97
C ILE A 6 21.57 -48.41 1.04
N THR A 7 21.07 -47.82 2.12
CA THR A 7 19.65 -47.51 2.34
C THR A 7 19.13 -46.52 1.29
N ALA A 8 18.17 -46.94 0.46
CA ALA A 8 17.43 -46.05 -0.42
C ALA A 8 16.44 -45.19 0.39
N PHE A 9 16.69 -43.88 0.48
CA PHE A 9 15.76 -42.92 1.06
C PHE A 9 14.63 -42.65 0.06
N THR A 10 13.42 -43.14 0.38
CA THR A 10 12.22 -42.82 -0.40
C THR A 10 11.75 -41.43 0.00
N LEU A 11 11.82 -40.46 -0.92
CA LEU A 11 11.30 -39.11 -0.70
C LEU A 11 9.76 -39.14 -0.75
N LEU A 12 9.13 -38.87 0.40
CA LEU A 12 7.70 -38.55 0.47
C LEU A 12 7.44 -37.18 -0.18
N PRO A 13 6.31 -37.00 -0.89
CA PRO A 13 6.00 -35.74 -1.52
C PRO A 13 5.82 -34.65 -0.45
N THR A 14 6.56 -33.55 -0.62
CA THR A 14 6.40 -32.34 0.17
C THR A 14 5.01 -31.77 -0.07
N THR A 15 4.09 -31.98 0.88
CA THR A 15 2.93 -31.10 1.03
C THR A 15 3.48 -29.73 1.39
N THR A 16 3.65 -28.90 0.37
CA THR A 16 3.86 -27.47 0.51
C THR A 16 2.54 -26.92 1.05
N ASP A 17 2.43 -26.84 2.38
CA ASP A 17 1.45 -25.98 3.03
C ASP A 17 1.89 -24.53 2.76
N GLN A 18 1.63 -24.07 1.53
CA GLN A 18 1.72 -22.68 1.14
C GLN A 18 0.58 -21.96 1.83
N LYS A 19 0.78 -21.67 3.12
CA LYS A 19 -0.04 -20.71 3.85
C LYS A 19 -0.01 -19.41 3.05
N GLU A 20 -1.13 -19.05 2.42
CA GLU A 20 -1.25 -17.81 1.65
C GLU A 20 -0.62 -16.65 2.46
N PRO A 21 0.16 -15.77 1.83
CA PRO A 21 0.85 -14.71 2.54
C PRO A 21 -0.20 -13.86 3.28
N LYS A 22 0.10 -13.50 4.53
CA LYS A 22 -0.72 -12.67 5.45
C LYS A 22 -0.99 -11.23 4.94
N HIS A 23 -0.97 -10.98 3.63
CA HIS A 23 -1.00 -9.67 2.98
C HIS A 23 -2.40 -9.11 2.70
N ASN A 24 -3.44 -9.67 3.33
CA ASN A 24 -4.82 -9.25 3.09
C ASN A 24 -5.49 -8.61 4.32
N SER A 25 -4.71 -8.24 5.33
CA SER A 25 -5.21 -7.53 6.51
C SER A 25 -5.60 -6.09 6.17
N LEU A 26 -6.70 -5.66 6.78
CA LEU A 26 -7.13 -4.26 6.75
C LEU A 26 -6.13 -3.41 7.51
N GLN A 27 -5.86 -2.23 6.98
CA GLN A 27 -4.93 -1.29 7.58
C GLN A 27 -5.35 0.15 7.29
N LYS A 28 -4.88 1.08 8.12
CA LYS A 28 -4.93 2.53 7.86
C LYS A 28 -3.54 3.00 7.45
N LEU A 29 -3.45 3.93 6.50
CA LEU A 29 -2.18 4.57 6.14
C LEU A 29 -2.06 5.92 6.85
N TYR A 30 -1.36 5.95 7.98
CA TYR A 30 -1.15 7.15 8.78
C TYR A 30 -0.05 8.03 8.18
N CYS A 31 -0.38 9.24 7.75
CA CYS A 31 0.59 10.21 7.27
C CYS A 31 1.26 10.92 8.44
N ARG A 32 2.61 10.93 8.45
CA ARG A 32 3.42 11.67 9.43
C ARG A 32 3.09 13.16 9.44
N ASN A 33 2.69 13.72 8.30
CA ASN A 33 2.40 15.14 8.16
C ASN A 33 1.01 15.51 8.70
N GLY A 34 0.97 15.85 9.98
CA GLY A 34 -0.25 16.27 10.64
C GLY A 34 -1.15 15.11 11.05
N GLY A 35 -0.67 13.86 11.05
CA GLY A 35 -1.36 12.74 11.68
C GLY A 35 -2.76 12.45 11.15
N TYR A 36 -2.89 12.34 9.83
CA TYR A 36 -4.13 11.96 9.17
C TYR A 36 -4.00 10.57 8.55
N HIS A 37 -5.10 9.83 8.49
CA HIS A 37 -5.20 8.60 7.72
C HIS A 37 -5.67 8.89 6.30
N LEU A 38 -5.01 8.30 5.29
CA LEU A 38 -5.45 8.40 3.90
C LEU A 38 -6.90 7.89 3.75
N ARG A 39 -7.72 8.64 3.02
CA ARG A 39 -9.14 8.34 2.83
C ARG A 39 -9.51 8.33 1.35
N ILE A 40 -10.27 7.31 0.94
CA ILE A 40 -10.83 7.21 -0.41
C ILE A 40 -12.35 7.23 -0.28
N GLN A 41 -12.98 8.34 -0.66
CA GLN A 41 -14.42 8.53 -0.53
C GLN A 41 -15.21 7.85 -1.65
N PRO A 42 -16.52 7.55 -1.46
CA PRO A 42 -17.35 6.88 -2.47
C PRO A 42 -17.43 7.61 -3.81
N ASN A 43 -17.28 8.95 -3.81
CA ASN A 43 -17.27 9.76 -5.03
C ASN A 43 -15.91 9.79 -5.77
N GLY A 44 -14.93 9.00 -5.32
CA GLY A 44 -13.57 8.97 -5.88
C GLY A 44 -12.66 10.11 -5.41
N THR A 45 -13.11 10.96 -4.51
CA THR A 45 -12.23 11.97 -3.88
C THR A 45 -11.26 11.29 -2.94
N VAL A 46 -9.99 11.67 -3.05
CA VAL A 46 -8.94 11.27 -2.13
C VAL A 46 -8.53 12.46 -1.28
N ASP A 47 -8.57 12.27 0.03
CA ASP A 47 -8.14 13.21 1.04
C ASP A 47 -7.63 12.44 2.27
N ALA A 48 -7.70 13.04 3.46
CA ALA A 48 -7.29 12.37 4.69
C ALA A 48 -8.18 12.79 5.86
N SER A 49 -8.34 11.88 6.83
CA SER A 49 -9.20 12.05 7.99
C SER A 49 -8.48 11.68 9.28
N ARG A 50 -8.88 12.30 10.40
CA ARG A 50 -8.40 11.95 11.75
C ARG A 50 -9.46 11.23 12.59
N GLN A 51 -10.66 11.05 12.04
CA GLN A 51 -11.75 10.41 12.77
C GLN A 51 -11.48 8.91 12.88
N ASP A 52 -11.53 8.38 14.10
CA ASP A 52 -11.17 6.99 14.37
C ASP A 52 -12.16 6.00 13.74
N ASN A 53 -13.43 6.37 13.66
CA ASN A 53 -14.53 5.59 13.09
C ASN A 53 -14.80 5.86 11.60
N ASP A 54 -13.90 6.58 10.91
CA ASP A 54 -14.05 6.83 9.48
C ASP A 54 -13.71 5.58 8.66
N VAL A 55 -14.77 4.86 8.28
CA VAL A 55 -14.69 3.59 7.55
C VAL A 55 -13.97 3.73 6.20
N TYR A 56 -13.98 4.93 5.59
CA TYR A 56 -13.30 5.19 4.32
C TYR A 56 -11.78 5.33 4.44
N THR A 57 -11.24 5.26 5.66
CA THR A 57 -9.79 5.18 5.94
C THR A 57 -9.27 3.74 5.98
N LEU A 58 -10.16 2.74 5.94
CA LEU A 58 -9.80 1.33 5.89
C LEU A 58 -9.36 0.95 4.48
N LEU A 59 -8.11 0.51 4.36
CA LEU A 59 -7.47 0.21 3.09
C LEU A 59 -6.94 -1.22 3.09
N LYS A 60 -6.86 -1.79 1.88
CA LYS A 60 -6.11 -3.02 1.58
C LYS A 60 -4.95 -2.64 0.67
N VAL A 61 -3.73 -2.86 1.14
CA VAL A 61 -2.50 -2.69 0.35
C VAL A 61 -2.09 -4.07 -0.15
N LYS A 62 -2.24 -4.30 -1.46
CA LYS A 62 -1.91 -5.59 -2.09
C LYS A 62 -0.62 -5.47 -2.88
N ALA A 63 0.32 -6.36 -2.62
CA ALA A 63 1.51 -6.51 -3.45
C ALA A 63 1.12 -7.07 -4.83
N VAL A 64 1.53 -6.37 -5.88
CA VAL A 64 1.39 -6.81 -7.28
C VAL A 64 2.64 -7.58 -7.69
N LYS A 65 3.81 -7.10 -7.27
CA LYS A 65 5.11 -7.77 -7.31
C LYS A 65 6.00 -7.16 -6.23
N ALA A 66 7.23 -7.66 -6.08
CA ALA A 66 8.18 -7.13 -5.11
C ALA A 66 8.33 -5.60 -5.24
N GLY A 67 8.03 -4.88 -4.15
CA GLY A 67 8.11 -3.42 -4.08
C GLY A 67 7.05 -2.64 -4.87
N LEU A 68 6.08 -3.30 -5.50
CA LEU A 68 5.00 -2.64 -6.24
C LEU A 68 3.64 -3.04 -5.67
N VAL A 69 2.83 -2.06 -5.29
CA VAL A 69 1.54 -2.27 -4.62
C VAL A 69 0.39 -1.58 -5.35
N ALA A 70 -0.81 -2.12 -5.16
CA ALA A 70 -2.07 -1.45 -5.41
C ALA A 70 -2.78 -1.22 -4.07
N ILE A 71 -3.33 -0.02 -3.87
CA ILE A 71 -4.00 0.38 -2.63
C ILE A 71 -5.50 0.49 -2.93
N ARG A 72 -6.35 -0.24 -2.21
CA ARG A 72 -7.80 -0.26 -2.44
C ARG A 72 -8.56 0.12 -1.17
N GLY A 73 -9.55 1.00 -1.28
CA GLY A 73 -10.50 1.29 -0.22
C GLY A 73 -11.32 0.05 0.11
N HIS A 74 -11.40 -0.33 1.39
CA HIS A 74 -12.15 -1.51 1.81
C HIS A 74 -13.65 -1.33 1.53
N GLU A 75 -14.20 -0.23 2.01
CA GLU A 75 -15.63 0.09 1.92
C GLU A 75 -16.04 0.51 0.52
N THR A 76 -15.24 1.37 -0.12
CA THR A 76 -15.60 1.93 -1.44
C THR A 76 -15.28 0.99 -2.59
N GLY A 77 -14.37 0.03 -2.38
CA GLY A 77 -13.87 -0.84 -3.44
C GLY A 77 -13.04 -0.12 -4.52
N LEU A 78 -12.77 1.19 -4.36
CA LEU A 78 -12.01 1.99 -5.30
C LEU A 78 -10.51 1.82 -5.07
N TYR A 79 -9.74 1.80 -6.14
CA TYR A 79 -8.28 1.86 -6.13
C TYR A 79 -7.81 3.31 -6.04
N LEU A 80 -6.80 3.55 -5.22
CA LEU A 80 -6.03 4.79 -5.28
C LEU A 80 -5.31 4.84 -6.63
N ALA A 81 -5.40 5.97 -7.30
CA ALA A 81 -4.67 6.26 -8.53
C ALA A 81 -4.11 7.69 -8.49
N MET A 82 -3.11 7.93 -9.33
CA MET A 82 -2.55 9.25 -9.58
C MET A 82 -2.65 9.54 -11.07
N ASP A 83 -3.19 10.69 -11.45
CA ASP A 83 -3.29 11.09 -12.86
C ASP A 83 -2.02 11.78 -13.38
N LYS A 84 -1.99 12.04 -14.70
CA LYS A 84 -0.87 12.69 -15.41
C LYS A 84 -0.55 14.11 -14.92
N CYS A 85 -1.45 14.74 -14.18
CA CYS A 85 -1.25 16.05 -13.57
C CYS A 85 -0.78 15.94 -12.11
N GLY A 86 -0.59 14.72 -11.59
CA GLY A 86 -0.17 14.43 -10.22
C GLY A 86 -1.31 14.51 -9.20
N LYS A 87 -2.57 14.54 -9.63
CA LYS A 87 -3.72 14.54 -8.71
C LYS A 87 -4.05 13.11 -8.31
N LEU A 88 -4.25 12.90 -7.01
CA LEU A 88 -4.74 11.64 -6.46
C LEU A 88 -6.26 11.55 -6.61
N TYR A 89 -6.75 10.38 -6.99
CA TYR A 89 -8.17 10.10 -7.14
C TYR A 89 -8.46 8.61 -6.92
N GLY A 90 -9.73 8.26 -6.74
CA GLY A 90 -10.21 6.89 -6.64
C GLY A 90 -10.85 6.42 -7.95
N THR A 91 -10.56 5.18 -8.37
CA THR A 91 -11.16 4.55 -9.57
C THR A 91 -11.65 3.13 -9.29
N ALA A 92 -12.74 2.72 -9.94
CA ALA A 92 -13.26 1.36 -9.83
C ALA A 92 -12.42 0.34 -10.63
N MET A 93 -11.78 0.79 -11.71
CA MET A 93 -10.99 -0.07 -12.59
C MET A 93 -9.50 0.03 -12.23
N LEU A 94 -8.89 -1.14 -12.01
CA LEU A 94 -7.45 -1.24 -11.84
C LEU A 94 -6.76 -0.95 -13.19
N ASN A 95 -5.88 0.05 -13.20
CA ASN A 95 -5.12 0.48 -14.38
C ASN A 95 -3.66 0.78 -14.02
N ASP A 96 -2.88 1.26 -14.98
CA ASP A 96 -1.46 1.60 -14.82
C ASP A 96 -1.20 2.74 -13.82
N GLU A 97 -2.15 3.67 -13.67
CA GLU A 97 -2.12 4.77 -12.68
C GLU A 97 -2.35 4.31 -11.23
N CYS A 98 -2.80 3.07 -11.01
CA CYS A 98 -3.08 2.51 -9.68
C CYS A 98 -1.87 1.86 -8.99
N TYR A 99 -0.71 1.83 -9.66
CA TYR A 99 0.47 1.14 -9.16
C TYR A 99 1.46 2.11 -8.52
N PHE A 100 1.85 1.78 -7.29
CA PHE A 100 2.81 2.56 -6.51
C PHE A 100 4.00 1.69 -6.11
N ILE A 101 5.20 2.22 -6.31
CA ILE A 101 6.42 1.64 -5.75
C ILE A 101 6.42 1.94 -4.25
N GLU A 102 6.29 0.90 -3.44
CA GLU A 102 6.38 0.98 -1.99
C GLU A 102 7.85 0.84 -1.59
N LYS A 103 8.31 1.78 -0.76
CA LYS A 103 9.66 1.73 -0.19
C LYS A 103 9.63 2.13 1.28
N MET A 104 10.22 1.29 2.13
CA MET A 104 10.54 1.66 3.50
C MET A 104 11.78 2.58 3.50
N GLU A 105 11.66 3.75 4.10
CA GLU A 105 12.75 4.73 4.22
C GLU A 105 13.49 4.56 5.55
N GLU A 106 14.64 5.20 5.68
CA GLU A 106 15.53 5.14 6.86
C GLU A 106 14.84 5.58 8.17
N ASN A 107 13.77 6.37 8.07
CA ASN A 107 12.98 6.81 9.21
C ASN A 107 11.89 5.79 9.62
N HIS A 108 11.86 4.60 9.02
CA HIS A 108 10.88 3.54 9.25
C HIS A 108 9.44 3.87 8.79
N TYR A 109 9.27 4.88 7.94
CA TYR A 109 8.02 5.13 7.23
C TYR A 109 8.11 4.63 5.79
N ASN A 110 6.96 4.25 5.23
CA ASN A 110 6.85 3.92 3.83
C ASN A 110 6.59 5.17 2.98
N THR A 111 7.12 5.17 1.77
CA THR A 111 6.74 6.06 0.68
C THR A 111 6.06 5.26 -0.42
N TYR A 112 5.14 5.91 -1.14
CA TYR A 112 4.41 5.32 -2.26
C TYR A 112 4.60 6.22 -3.48
N ARG A 113 5.52 5.83 -4.37
CA ARG A 113 5.87 6.61 -5.58
C ARG A 113 5.08 6.10 -6.78
N SER A 114 4.55 6.98 -7.63
CA SER A 114 3.86 6.58 -8.85
C SER A 114 4.79 5.74 -9.73
N GLN A 115 4.34 4.55 -10.12
CA GLN A 115 5.04 3.72 -11.11
C GLN A 115 4.89 4.31 -12.52
N ARG A 116 3.75 4.94 -12.80
CA ARG A 116 3.37 5.35 -14.16
C ARG A 116 4.10 6.60 -14.67
N TYR A 117 4.38 7.56 -13.79
CA TYR A 117 4.94 8.87 -14.17
C TYR A 117 6.35 9.11 -13.65
N GLN A 118 7.19 8.08 -13.69
CA GLN A 118 8.59 8.19 -13.24
C GLN A 118 9.41 9.12 -14.13
N GLU A 119 9.03 9.26 -15.39
CA GLU A 119 9.60 10.20 -16.35
C GLU A 119 9.33 11.66 -15.99
N ASN A 120 8.27 11.94 -15.21
CA ASN A 120 7.95 13.28 -14.72
C ASN A 120 8.64 13.61 -13.38
N GLY A 121 9.46 12.68 -12.86
CA GLY A 121 10.14 12.77 -11.59
C GLY A 121 9.53 11.89 -10.50
N ASP A 122 10.06 12.01 -9.28
CA ASP A 122 9.62 11.20 -8.15
C ASP A 122 8.31 11.72 -7.56
N TRP A 123 7.19 11.40 -8.19
CA TRP A 123 5.86 11.78 -7.69
C TRP A 123 5.35 10.78 -6.66
N TYR A 124 5.06 11.26 -5.46
CA TYR A 124 4.61 10.44 -4.34
C TYR A 124 3.14 10.70 -4.03
N VAL A 125 2.48 9.69 -3.45
CA VAL A 125 1.28 9.90 -2.64
C VAL A 125 1.67 10.84 -1.51
N GLY A 126 0.87 11.89 -1.27
CA GLY A 126 1.17 12.80 -0.18
C GLY A 126 -0.02 13.57 0.36
N ILE A 127 0.03 13.89 1.65
CA ILE A 127 -1.00 14.64 2.38
C ILE A 127 -0.39 15.92 2.96
N LYS A 128 -1.09 17.04 2.81
CA LYS A 128 -0.73 18.34 3.38
C LYS A 128 -1.15 18.40 4.86
N LYS A 129 -0.61 19.36 5.61
CA LYS A 129 -0.94 19.58 7.03
C LYS A 129 -2.43 19.86 7.29
N ASN A 130 -3.17 20.28 6.28
CA ASN A 130 -4.61 20.53 6.35
C ASN A 130 -5.48 19.34 5.90
N GLY A 131 -4.91 18.13 5.80
CA GLY A 131 -5.65 16.92 5.43
C GLY A 131 -5.95 16.76 3.93
N ARG A 132 -5.72 17.79 3.11
CA ARG A 132 -5.88 17.69 1.65
C ARG A 132 -4.70 16.97 1.01
N THR A 133 -4.93 16.34 -0.14
CA THR A 133 -3.85 15.76 -0.93
C THR A 133 -2.85 16.80 -1.41
N LYS A 134 -1.58 16.39 -1.43
CA LYS A 134 -0.49 17.09 -2.07
C LYS A 134 -0.34 16.54 -3.48
N ASN A 135 -0.34 17.43 -4.47
CA ASN A 135 -0.16 17.04 -5.86
C ASN A 135 1.25 16.46 -6.06
N GLY A 136 1.36 15.35 -6.79
CA GLY A 136 2.59 14.60 -7.06
C GLY A 136 3.73 15.48 -7.59
N SER A 137 3.42 16.41 -8.50
CA SER A 137 4.41 17.37 -9.04
C SER A 137 5.05 18.29 -7.99
N LYS A 138 4.44 18.39 -6.79
CA LYS A 138 4.94 19.21 -5.68
C LYS A 138 5.55 18.37 -4.56
N THR A 139 5.52 17.04 -4.70
CA THR A 139 6.17 16.12 -3.76
C THR A 139 7.65 15.95 -4.10
N HIS A 140 8.45 15.64 -3.10
CA HIS A 140 9.84 15.23 -3.26
C HIS A 140 10.32 14.51 -1.99
N LYS A 141 11.40 13.75 -2.13
CA LYS A 141 12.01 12.99 -1.03
C LYS A 141 12.40 13.93 0.13
N GLY A 142 12.22 13.48 1.37
CA GLY A 142 12.48 14.30 2.57
C GLY A 142 11.26 15.05 3.11
N GLN A 143 10.18 15.21 2.33
CA GLN A 143 8.97 15.85 2.84
C GLN A 143 8.21 14.97 3.83
N ASN A 144 7.80 15.51 4.97
CA ASN A 144 6.91 14.79 5.89
C ASN A 144 5.60 14.35 5.23
N ALA A 145 5.16 15.08 4.21
CA ALA A 145 3.91 14.84 3.48
C ALA A 145 3.83 13.47 2.78
N ILE A 146 4.97 12.83 2.52
CA ILE A 146 5.05 11.58 1.75
C ILE A 146 5.31 10.34 2.61
N TYR A 147 5.49 10.52 3.92
CA TYR A 147 5.80 9.44 4.85
C TYR A 147 4.52 8.88 5.47
N PHE A 148 4.28 7.60 5.25
CA PHE A 148 3.12 6.86 5.75
C PHE A 148 3.55 5.69 6.62
N LEU A 149 2.85 5.49 7.72
CA LEU A 149 2.98 4.32 8.58
C LEU A 149 1.74 3.45 8.36
N PRO A 150 1.89 2.20 7.88
CA PRO A 150 0.78 1.27 7.83
C PRO A 150 0.43 0.80 9.25
N ILE A 151 -0.81 1.04 9.67
CA ILE A 151 -1.35 0.65 10.98
C ILE A 151 -2.35 -0.49 10.74
N PRO A 152 -2.05 -1.74 11.13
CA PRO A 152 -3.00 -2.83 11.06
C PRO A 152 -4.27 -2.52 11.84
N VAL A 153 -5.43 -2.91 11.31
CA VAL A 153 -6.70 -2.87 12.03
C VAL A 153 -7.01 -4.28 12.50
N ASP A 154 -7.04 -4.46 13.82
CA ASP A 154 -7.40 -5.75 14.41
C ASP A 154 -8.86 -6.07 14.08
N GLY A 155 -9.10 -7.31 13.64
CA GLY A 155 -10.42 -7.79 13.19
C GLY A 155 -11.47 -7.95 14.30
N SER A 156 -11.23 -7.40 15.49
CA SER A 156 -12.11 -7.43 16.66
C SER A 156 -13.13 -6.28 16.68
N MET A 157 -13.09 -5.34 15.72
CA MET A 157 -14.17 -4.39 15.47
C MET A 157 -15.03 -4.89 14.30
N GLN A 158 -15.88 -5.87 14.58
CA GLN A 158 -17.06 -6.23 13.78
C GLN A 158 -18.28 -6.26 14.69
#